data_AF-A0A7S1L5P1-F1
#
_entry.id   AF-A0A7S1L5P1-F1
#
_cell.length_a   1.000
_cell.length_b   1.000
_cell.length_c   1.000
_cell.angle_alpha   90.00
_cell.angle_beta   90.00
_cell.angle_gamma   90.00
#
_symmetry.space_group_name_H-M   'P 1'
#
loop_
_entity.id
_entity.type
_entity.pdbx_description
1 polymer ?
#
loop_
_entity_poly.entity_id
_entity_poly.type
_entity_poly.pdbx_seq_one_letter_code
_entity_poly.pdbx_strand_id
1 'polypeptide(L)'
;DYLMKSSGSPIGSSRARLTNAEHLKRIRVLRGKADPFDVAAAQLKVDKIDVLHVIGSSSSHAAAAELQARLAAQGYPLQIVGLPKTIENDMSPIGMTLGAQTAATAGAVFFENVVAEHNANPRMLIIHEIKGRAAGWLAARTAHAYRQRVPA
;
A
#
# COMPACT_ATOMS: atom_id res chain seq x y z
N ASP A 1 -18.40 5.91 -14.32
CA ASP A 1 -18.12 7.25 -13.76
C ASP A 1 -17.68 7.29 -12.31
N TYR A 2 -18.43 6.73 -11.35
CA TYR A 2 -18.08 6.80 -9.92
C TYR A 2 -16.68 6.23 -9.61
N LEU A 3 -16.39 5.00 -10.05
CA LEU A 3 -15.11 4.33 -9.78
C LEU A 3 -13.88 5.09 -10.28
N MET A 4 -14.01 5.83 -11.39
CA MET A 4 -12.92 6.61 -11.98
C MET A 4 -12.68 7.94 -11.26
N LYS A 5 -13.64 8.40 -10.45
CA LYS A 5 -13.61 9.68 -9.74
C LYS A 5 -13.43 9.53 -8.23
N SER A 6 -13.46 8.30 -7.71
CA SER A 6 -13.34 8.01 -6.29
C SER A 6 -11.97 7.46 -5.91
N SER A 7 -11.43 7.92 -4.79
CA SER A 7 -10.23 7.37 -4.18
C SER A 7 -10.54 6.16 -3.29
N GLY A 8 -9.52 5.40 -2.91
CA GLY A 8 -9.66 4.25 -2.02
C GLY A 8 -10.04 2.97 -2.75
N SER A 9 -10.53 1.97 -2.02
CA SER A 9 -10.99 0.70 -2.58
C SER A 9 -12.50 0.57 -2.37
N PRO A 10 -13.32 0.62 -3.43
CA PRO A 10 -14.77 0.44 -3.35
C PRO A 10 -15.19 -0.92 -2.78
N ILE A 11 -14.37 -1.95 -3.02
CA ILE A 11 -14.57 -3.32 -2.53
C ILE A 11 -13.95 -3.53 -1.13
N GLY A 12 -13.44 -2.48 -0.51
CA GLY A 12 -12.75 -2.53 0.77
C GLY A 12 -11.28 -2.95 0.65
N SER A 13 -10.59 -2.92 1.79
CA SER A 13 -9.21 -3.38 1.91
C SER A 13 -8.99 -3.95 3.31
N SER A 14 -7.92 -4.73 3.48
CA SER A 14 -7.55 -5.30 4.78
C SER A 14 -6.10 -4.96 5.12
N ARG A 15 -5.84 -4.77 6.42
CA ARG A 15 -4.48 -4.70 6.97
C ARG A 15 -4.03 -6.03 7.58
N ALA A 16 -4.88 -7.05 7.52
CA ALA A 16 -4.55 -8.38 8.01
C ALA A 16 -3.46 -9.02 7.14
N ARG A 17 -2.54 -9.74 7.78
CA ARG A 17 -1.42 -10.41 7.11
C ARG A 17 -1.51 -11.90 7.40
N LEU A 18 -1.33 -12.73 6.37
CA LEU A 18 -1.28 -14.19 6.52
C LEU A 18 -0.14 -14.63 7.45
N THR A 19 0.94 -13.85 7.50
CA THR A 19 2.06 -14.07 8.42
C THR A 19 1.76 -13.75 9.89
N ASN A 20 0.57 -13.24 10.23
CA ASN A 20 0.20 -12.90 11.60
C ASN A 20 -1.09 -13.65 12.03
N ALA A 21 -0.93 -14.93 12.35
CA ALA A 21 -2.02 -15.80 12.77
C ALA A 21 -2.76 -15.27 14.01
N GLU A 22 -2.07 -14.71 15.00
CA GLU A 22 -2.69 -14.14 16.21
C GLU A 22 -3.61 -12.96 15.89
N HIS A 23 -3.17 -12.07 15.00
CA HIS A 23 -4.03 -10.98 14.52
C HIS A 23 -5.25 -11.53 13.78
N LEU A 24 -5.08 -12.54 12.91
CA LEU A 24 -6.17 -13.15 12.16
C LEU A 24 -7.20 -13.84 13.07
N LYS A 25 -6.76 -14.50 14.14
CA LYS A 25 -7.65 -15.06 15.17
C LYS A 25 -8.41 -13.95 15.90
N ARG A 26 -7.73 -12.88 16.28
CA ARG A 26 -8.34 -11.74 16.98
C ARG A 26 -9.44 -11.07 16.17
N ILE A 27 -9.26 -10.93 14.85
CA ILE A 27 -10.28 -10.38 13.94
C ILE A 27 -11.28 -11.45 13.44
N ARG A 28 -11.23 -12.68 13.98
CA ARG A 28 -12.13 -13.80 13.69
C ARG A 28 -12.14 -14.27 12.24
N VAL A 29 -11.05 -14.04 11.51
CA VAL A 29 -10.85 -14.52 10.12
C VAL A 29 -10.22 -15.92 10.11
N LEU A 30 -9.35 -16.21 11.07
CA LEU A 30 -8.76 -17.55 11.25
C LEU A 30 -9.42 -18.26 12.43
N ARG A 31 -9.80 -19.52 12.26
CA ARG A 31 -10.34 -20.39 13.32
C ARG A 31 -9.35 -21.49 13.66
N GLY A 32 -9.25 -21.81 14.96
CA GLY A 32 -8.41 -22.91 15.43
C GLY A 32 -6.91 -22.64 15.30
N LYS A 33 -6.16 -23.72 15.05
CA LYS A 33 -4.68 -23.72 14.97
C LYS A 33 -4.16 -23.92 13.54
N ALA A 34 -5.03 -23.82 12.53
CA ALA A 34 -4.63 -24.00 11.14
C ALA A 34 -3.66 -22.89 10.70
N ASP A 35 -2.74 -23.23 9.80
CA ASP A 35 -1.85 -22.25 9.19
C ASP A 35 -2.66 -21.32 8.25
N PRO A 36 -2.51 -19.99 8.35
CA PRO A 36 -3.26 -19.05 7.53
C PRO A 36 -3.05 -19.22 6.02
N PHE A 37 -1.86 -19.61 5.59
CA PHE A 37 -1.58 -19.82 4.17
C PHE A 37 -2.29 -21.08 3.66
N ASP A 38 -2.32 -22.14 4.45
CA ASP A 38 -3.02 -23.36 4.08
C ASP A 38 -4.54 -23.13 3.99
N VAL A 39 -5.11 -22.36 4.91
CA VAL A 39 -6.54 -21.96 4.86
C VAL A 39 -6.83 -21.12 3.62
N ALA A 40 -6.01 -20.12 3.33
CA ALA A 40 -6.19 -19.27 2.15
C ALA A 40 -6.00 -20.05 0.84
N ALA A 41 -5.01 -20.93 0.76
CA ALA A 41 -4.77 -21.78 -0.41
C ALA A 41 -5.96 -22.74 -0.65
N ALA A 42 -6.47 -23.37 0.41
CA ALA A 42 -7.66 -24.21 0.31
C ALA A 42 -8.88 -23.42 -0.19
N GLN A 43 -9.07 -22.20 0.30
CA GLN A 43 -10.17 -21.33 -0.14
C GLN A 43 -10.05 -20.98 -1.63
N LEU A 44 -8.86 -20.61 -2.12
CA LEU A 44 -8.64 -20.31 -3.53
C LEU A 44 -9.00 -21.49 -4.45
N LYS A 45 -8.73 -22.73 -4.01
CA LYS A 45 -9.14 -23.94 -4.75
C LYS A 45 -10.65 -24.16 -4.76
N VAL A 46 -11.30 -23.97 -3.61
CA VAL A 46 -12.77 -24.08 -3.48
C VAL A 46 -13.45 -23.07 -4.40
N ASP A 47 -12.92 -21.86 -4.44
CA ASP A 47 -13.41 -20.76 -5.27
C ASP A 47 -13.01 -20.89 -6.75
N LYS A 48 -12.16 -21.87 -7.08
CA LYS A 48 -11.64 -22.13 -8.44
C LYS A 48 -10.95 -20.91 -9.05
N ILE A 49 -10.10 -20.25 -8.26
CA ILE A 49 -9.37 -19.07 -8.70
C ILE A 49 -8.10 -19.46 -9.48
N ASP A 50 -8.11 -19.21 -10.78
CA ASP A 50 -6.93 -19.45 -11.64
C ASP A 50 -5.94 -18.27 -11.64
N VAL A 51 -6.43 -17.04 -11.41
CA VAL A 51 -5.63 -15.82 -11.44
C VAL A 51 -5.90 -14.94 -10.23
N LEU A 52 -4.84 -14.59 -9.50
CA LEU A 52 -4.89 -13.67 -8.36
C LEU A 52 -4.20 -12.34 -8.69
N HIS A 53 -4.99 -11.26 -8.74
CA HIS A 53 -4.46 -9.90 -8.86
C HIS A 53 -4.15 -9.33 -7.47
N VAL A 54 -2.90 -8.95 -7.23
CA VAL A 54 -2.42 -8.52 -5.92
C VAL A 54 -2.09 -7.05 -5.95
N ILE A 55 -2.91 -6.23 -5.29
CA ILE A 55 -2.69 -4.78 -5.16
C ILE A 55 -2.15 -4.48 -3.77
N GLY A 56 -0.87 -4.15 -3.62
CA GLY A 56 -0.31 -3.94 -2.29
C GLY A 56 1.17 -3.55 -2.25
N SER A 57 1.70 -3.46 -1.03
CA SER A 57 3.14 -3.26 -0.79
C SER A 57 3.92 -4.57 -0.93
N SER A 58 5.25 -4.52 -0.83
CA SER A 58 6.13 -5.71 -0.90
C SER A 58 5.66 -6.88 -0.04
N SER A 59 5.14 -6.63 1.17
CA SER A 59 4.60 -7.68 2.04
C SER A 59 3.42 -8.45 1.44
N SER A 60 2.54 -7.78 0.68
CA SER A 60 1.40 -8.41 0.02
C SER A 60 1.86 -9.28 -1.14
N HIS A 61 2.85 -8.81 -1.91
CA HIS A 61 3.44 -9.59 -3.00
C HIS A 61 4.19 -10.81 -2.48
N ALA A 62 4.94 -10.68 -1.37
CA ALA A 62 5.61 -11.81 -0.74
C ALA A 62 4.62 -12.88 -0.26
N ALA A 63 3.52 -12.47 0.38
CA ALA A 63 2.47 -13.41 0.79
C ALA A 63 1.82 -14.12 -0.41
N ALA A 64 1.61 -13.41 -1.51
CA ALA A 64 1.07 -14.01 -2.72
C ALA A 64 2.03 -15.03 -3.35
N ALA A 65 3.33 -14.72 -3.41
CA ALA A 65 4.35 -15.65 -3.88
C ALA A 65 4.37 -16.94 -3.04
N GLU A 66 4.23 -16.82 -1.71
CA GLU A 66 4.12 -17.99 -0.83
C GLU A 66 2.85 -18.82 -1.12
N LEU A 67 1.70 -18.18 -1.32
CA LEU A 67 0.46 -18.87 -1.72
C LEU A 67 0.63 -19.63 -3.04
N GLN A 68 1.23 -19.01 -4.05
CA GLN A 68 1.49 -19.65 -5.33
C GLN A 68 2.41 -20.87 -5.17
N ALA A 69 3.49 -20.77 -4.39
CA ALA A 69 4.39 -21.89 -4.15
C ALA A 69 3.67 -23.07 -3.48
N ARG A 70 2.82 -22.80 -2.47
CA ARG A 70 2.03 -23.85 -1.80
C ARG A 70 1.01 -24.50 -2.72
N LEU A 71 0.31 -23.71 -3.53
CA LEU A 71 -0.69 -24.23 -4.48
C LEU A 71 -0.03 -25.07 -5.58
N ALA A 72 1.12 -24.62 -6.09
CA ALA A 72 1.90 -25.36 -7.08
C ALA A 72 2.36 -26.72 -6.55
N ALA A 73 2.82 -26.80 -5.30
CA ALA A 73 3.19 -28.06 -4.65
C ALA A 73 2.03 -29.06 -4.53
N GLN A 74 0.79 -28.57 -4.61
CA GLN A 74 -0.43 -29.37 -4.56
C GLN A 74 -1.09 -29.54 -5.94
N GLY A 75 -0.34 -29.33 -7.03
CA GLY A 75 -0.83 -29.52 -8.41
C GLY A 75 -1.86 -28.49 -8.85
N TYR A 76 -1.97 -27.35 -8.16
CA TYR A 76 -2.91 -26.28 -8.50
C TYR A 76 -2.14 -25.05 -9.00
N PRO A 77 -2.03 -24.85 -10.32
CA PRO A 77 -1.28 -23.71 -10.86
C PRO A 77 -2.08 -22.41 -10.66
N LEU A 78 -1.64 -21.56 -9.74
CA LEU A 78 -2.18 -20.21 -9.56
C LEU A 78 -1.31 -19.19 -10.32
N GLN A 79 -1.92 -18.41 -11.21
CA GLN A 79 -1.26 -17.26 -11.83
C GLN A 79 -1.37 -16.04 -10.91
N ILE A 80 -0.28 -15.28 -10.77
CA ILE A 80 -0.26 -14.05 -9.97
C ILE A 80 0.08 -12.87 -10.86
N VAL A 81 -0.73 -11.83 -10.76
CA VAL A 81 -0.46 -10.52 -11.38
C VAL A 81 -0.30 -9.49 -10.27
N GLY A 82 0.91 -8.96 -10.12
CA GLY A 82 1.23 -7.97 -9.10
C GLY A 82 1.01 -6.54 -9.56
N LEU A 83 0.29 -5.74 -8.76
CA LEU A 83 0.13 -4.30 -8.90
C LEU A 83 0.78 -3.57 -7.70
N PRO A 84 2.00 -3.04 -7.86
CA PRO A 84 2.78 -2.48 -6.76
C PRO A 84 2.16 -1.17 -6.26
N LYS A 85 1.57 -1.21 -5.07
CA LYS A 85 0.85 -0.10 -4.44
C LYS A 85 1.46 0.28 -3.10
N THR A 86 2.17 1.40 -3.10
CA THR A 86 2.66 2.12 -1.91
C THR A 86 2.79 3.60 -2.26
N ILE A 87 2.54 4.47 -1.29
CA ILE A 87 2.78 5.92 -1.48
C ILE A 87 4.23 6.31 -1.21
N GLU A 88 5.01 5.39 -0.63
CA GLU A 88 6.39 5.61 -0.19
C GLU A 88 7.42 5.39 -1.31
N ASN A 89 6.98 4.81 -2.45
CA ASN A 89 7.81 4.42 -3.60
C ASN A 89 9.06 3.60 -3.21
N ASP A 90 8.86 2.64 -2.30
CA ASP A 90 9.93 1.88 -1.63
C ASP A 90 10.05 0.43 -2.12
N MET A 91 9.64 0.15 -3.37
CA MET A 91 9.61 -1.21 -3.93
C MET A 91 10.63 -1.39 -5.08
N SER A 92 11.82 -1.90 -4.79
CA SER A 92 12.79 -2.26 -5.84
C SER A 92 12.37 -3.54 -6.60
N PRO A 93 12.55 -3.65 -7.94
CA PRO A 93 13.15 -2.66 -8.86
C PRO A 93 12.12 -1.72 -9.53
N ILE A 94 10.92 -1.56 -8.95
CA ILE A 94 9.85 -0.75 -9.53
C ILE A 94 10.19 0.74 -9.38
N GLY A 95 10.31 1.46 -10.51
CA GLY A 95 10.65 2.88 -10.51
C GLY A 95 9.55 3.80 -9.95
N MET A 96 8.28 3.40 -10.10
CA MET A 96 7.13 4.16 -9.61
C MET A 96 6.00 3.22 -9.17
N THR A 97 5.54 3.39 -7.93
CA THR A 97 4.42 2.64 -7.37
C THR A 97 3.10 3.42 -7.42
N LEU A 98 1.99 2.69 -7.45
CA LEU A 98 0.65 3.27 -7.57
C LEU A 98 0.35 4.20 -6.38
N GLY A 99 0.00 5.45 -6.70
CA GLY A 99 -0.39 6.50 -5.75
C GLY A 99 0.75 7.35 -5.20
N ALA A 100 2.02 7.02 -5.46
CA ALA A 100 3.16 7.75 -4.90
C ALA A 100 3.23 9.20 -5.38
N GLN A 101 3.09 9.45 -6.69
CA GLN A 101 3.11 10.81 -7.23
C GLN A 101 1.92 11.65 -6.77
N THR A 102 0.71 11.09 -6.78
CA THR A 102 -0.49 11.77 -6.29
C THR A 102 -0.35 12.15 -4.81
N ALA A 103 0.20 11.25 -3.98
CA ALA A 103 0.45 11.53 -2.58
C ALA A 103 1.45 12.68 -2.37
N ALA A 104 2.52 12.72 -3.16
CA ALA A 104 3.52 13.80 -3.09
C ALA A 104 2.91 15.16 -3.46
N THR A 105 2.12 15.22 -4.54
CA THR A 105 1.41 16.45 -4.93
C THR A 105 0.42 16.88 -3.85
N ALA A 106 -0.35 15.95 -3.29
CA ALA A 106 -1.28 16.25 -2.21
C ALA A 106 -0.56 16.77 -0.95
N GLY A 107 0.59 16.18 -0.60
CA GLY A 107 1.44 16.66 0.48
C GLY A 107 1.95 18.09 0.24
N ALA A 108 2.29 18.44 -1.01
CA ALA A 108 2.76 19.77 -1.34
C ALA A 108 1.67 20.82 -1.21
N VAL A 109 0.46 20.52 -1.70
CA VAL A 109 -0.73 21.38 -1.55
C VAL A 109 -1.08 21.57 -0.07
N PHE A 110 -1.02 20.48 0.72
CA PHE A 110 -1.25 20.57 2.16
C PHE A 110 -0.22 21.48 2.83
N PHE A 111 1.06 21.29 2.53
CA PHE A 111 2.12 22.10 3.12
C PHE A 111 2.01 23.58 2.75
N GLU A 112 1.69 23.89 1.50
CA GLU A 112 1.48 25.27 1.02
C GLU A 112 0.44 26.02 1.87
N ASN A 113 -0.67 25.36 2.20
CA ASN A 113 -1.71 25.97 3.03
C ASN A 113 -1.24 26.20 4.47
N VAL A 114 -0.47 25.27 5.04
CA VAL A 114 0.00 25.37 6.43
C VAL A 114 1.15 26.36 6.56
N VAL A 115 2.11 26.36 5.62
CA VAL A 115 3.30 27.21 5.67
C VAL A 115 2.99 28.69 5.47
N ALA A 116 1.85 29.00 4.85
CA ALA A 116 1.35 30.38 4.71
C ALA A 116 1.18 31.11 6.06
N GLU A 117 0.97 30.37 7.16
CA GLU A 117 0.87 30.91 8.52
C GLU A 117 2.14 31.67 8.95
N HIS A 118 3.30 31.30 8.38
CA HIS A 118 4.56 32.01 8.60
C HIS A 118 4.49 33.50 8.22
N ASN A 119 3.59 33.90 7.33
CA ASN A 119 3.40 35.30 6.93
C ASN A 119 2.73 36.14 8.03
N ALA A 120 1.96 35.53 8.93
CA ALA A 120 1.18 36.24 9.94
C ALA A 120 1.96 36.47 11.26
N ASN A 121 2.87 35.56 11.61
CA ASN A 121 3.63 35.66 12.85
C ASN A 121 5.10 35.25 12.66
N PRO A 122 6.05 36.20 12.77
CA PRO A 122 7.47 35.89 12.64
C PRO A 122 7.95 35.01 13.80
N ARG A 123 8.85 34.05 13.51
CA ARG A 123 9.46 33.07 14.45
C ARG A 123 8.65 31.79 14.72
N MET A 124 7.66 31.46 13.90
CA MET A 124 7.04 30.13 13.95
C MET A 124 7.93 29.04 13.34
N LEU A 125 7.92 27.87 13.98
CA LEU A 125 8.43 26.62 13.45
C LEU A 125 7.25 25.74 13.05
N ILE A 126 7.20 25.33 11.79
CA ILE A 126 6.18 24.43 11.26
C ILE A 126 6.84 23.09 10.93
N ILE A 127 6.32 22.02 11.51
CA ILE A 127 6.79 20.65 11.26
C ILE A 127 5.72 19.91 10.47
N HIS A 128 6.07 19.46 9.27
CA HIS A 128 5.21 18.62 8.44
C HIS A 128 5.76 17.20 8.41
N GLU A 129 5.16 16.32 9.22
CA GLU A 129 5.49 14.89 9.21
C GLU A 129 4.92 14.22 7.95
N ILE A 130 5.79 13.55 7.20
CA ILE A 130 5.43 12.83 5.98
C ILE A 130 5.64 11.34 6.18
N LYS A 131 4.70 10.53 5.72
CA LYS A 131 4.86 9.07 5.68
C LYS A 131 6.13 8.66 4.93
N GLY A 132 6.91 7.78 5.52
CA GLY A 132 8.08 7.17 4.89
C GLY A 132 8.72 6.21 5.86
N ARG A 133 8.44 4.92 5.72
CA ARG A 133 8.90 3.89 6.66
C ARG A 133 10.37 3.56 6.45
N ALA A 134 10.70 3.15 5.24
CA ALA A 134 12.04 2.69 4.87
C ALA A 134 12.73 3.61 3.86
N ALA A 135 12.02 4.59 3.30
CA ALA A 135 12.54 5.53 2.31
C ALA A 135 12.00 6.94 2.54
N GLY A 136 12.87 7.93 2.31
CA GLY A 136 12.51 9.36 2.33
C GLY A 136 11.94 9.89 1.02
N TRP A 137 11.62 9.01 0.05
CA TRP A 137 11.21 9.40 -1.30
C TRP A 137 9.97 10.31 -1.27
N LEU A 138 8.94 9.97 -0.48
CA LEU A 138 7.72 10.75 -0.43
C LEU A 138 7.96 12.14 0.15
N ALA A 139 8.78 12.27 1.19
CA ALA A 139 9.15 13.55 1.77
C ALA A 139 9.92 14.41 0.77
N ALA A 140 10.95 13.84 0.12
CA ALA A 140 11.74 14.54 -0.88
C ALA A 140 10.90 14.97 -2.09
N ARG A 141 10.01 14.09 -2.59
CA ARG A 141 9.15 14.40 -3.73
C ARG A 141 8.07 15.43 -3.37
N THR A 142 7.55 15.40 -2.15
CA THR A 142 6.63 16.41 -1.62
C THR A 142 7.29 17.79 -1.59
N ALA A 143 8.50 17.89 -1.02
CA ALA A 143 9.25 19.14 -0.97
C ALA A 143 9.57 19.69 -2.38
N HIS A 144 9.98 18.80 -3.30
CA HIS A 144 10.21 19.18 -4.69
C HIS A 144 8.93 19.70 -5.37
N ALA A 145 7.80 19.00 -5.21
CA ALA A 145 6.54 19.43 -5.80
C ALA A 145 6.04 20.76 -5.18
N TYR A 146 6.27 20.99 -3.88
CA TYR A 146 6.01 22.28 -3.26
C TYR A 146 6.88 23.39 -3.85
N ARG A 147 8.19 23.17 -4.02
CA ARG A 147 9.09 24.18 -4.57
C ARG A 147 8.71 24.62 -5.98
N GLN A 148 8.16 23.71 -6.79
CA GLN A 148 7.64 24.03 -8.12
C GLN A 148 6.40 24.94 -8.12
N ARG A 149 5.72 25.07 -6.97
CA ARG A 149 4.51 25.90 -6.82
C ARG A 149 4.81 27.30 -6.31
N VAL A 150 5.99 27.52 -5.73
CA VAL A 150 6.41 28.81 -5.20
C VAL A 150 7.17 29.58 -6.28
N PRO A 151 6.78 30.83 -6.60
CA PRO A 151 7.54 31.69 -7.51
C PRO A 151 9.01 31.82 -7.11
N ALA A 152 9.87 32.04 -8.11
CA ALA A 152 11.29 32.31 -7.91
C ALA A 152 11.52 33.66 -7.20
#